data_AF-A0A662F8U4-F1
#
_entry.id   AF-A0A662F8U4-F1
#
_cell.length_a   1.000
_cell.length_b   1.000
_cell.length_c   1.000
_cell.angle_alpha   90.00
_cell.angle_beta   90.00
_cell.angle_gamma   90.00
#
_symmetry.space_group_name_H-M   'P 1'
#
loop_
_entity.id
_entity.type
_entity.pdbx_description
1 polymer ?
#
loop_
_entity_poly.entity_id
_entity_poly.type
_entity_poly.pdbx_seq_one_letter_code
_entity_poly.pdbx_strand_id
1 'polypeptide(L)'
;AKFTPQKVLLKRLHNLAWDEFKQANKHLHISSGDIILVEDPNTHSKKTIEFLRGRVGVIVFKQKPRVCHEGFVYISSSELGRQMLSVGDFALINKKAFDEVLARHSILNKIVEDYQKLRKAGLKQ
;
A
#
# COMPACT_ATOMS: atom_id res chain seq x y z
N ALA A 1 13.08 10.75 25.60
CA ALA A 1 12.34 11.28 24.43
C ALA A 1 12.09 10.14 23.46
N LYS A 2 10.83 9.84 23.11
CA LYS A 2 10.53 8.84 22.07
C LYS A 2 10.95 9.45 20.72
N PHE A 3 11.91 8.85 20.04
CA PHE A 3 12.33 9.27 18.71
C PHE A 3 11.22 8.90 17.73
N THR A 4 10.34 9.84 17.41
CA THR A 4 9.32 9.62 16.38
C THR A 4 9.98 9.85 15.03
N PRO A 5 10.12 8.82 14.17
CA PRO A 5 10.73 9.03 12.87
C PRO A 5 9.87 10.02 12.08
N GLN A 6 10.50 11.10 11.61
CA GLN A 6 9.83 12.13 10.80
C GLN A 6 9.53 11.63 9.38
N LYS A 7 10.06 10.47 9.00
CA LYS A 7 9.90 9.86 7.69
C LYS A 7 9.43 8.42 7.78
N VAL A 8 8.67 8.00 6.77
CA VAL A 8 8.25 6.63 6.53
C VAL A 8 9.09 6.07 5.40
N LEU A 9 9.58 4.84 5.57
CA LEU A 9 10.34 4.10 4.56
C LEU A 9 9.39 3.22 3.76
N LEU A 10 9.49 3.30 2.44
CA LEU A 10 8.77 2.47 1.50
C LEU A 10 9.79 1.61 0.77
N LYS A 11 9.47 0.33 0.60
CA LYS A 11 10.23 -0.60 -0.24
C LYS A 11 9.70 -0.50 -1.66
N ARG A 12 10.57 -0.23 -2.62
CA ARG A 12 10.19 0.01 -4.01
C ARG A 12 10.26 -1.29 -4.81
N LEU A 13 9.18 -1.60 -5.51
CA LEU A 13 9.11 -2.66 -6.50
C LEU A 13 8.78 -2.04 -7.86
N HIS A 14 9.44 -2.52 -8.91
CA HIS A 14 9.09 -2.11 -10.26
C HIS A 14 7.69 -2.62 -10.62
N ASN A 15 7.45 -3.93 -10.42
CA ASN A 15 6.13 -4.54 -10.56
C ASN A 15 5.92 -5.69 -9.55
N LEU A 16 4.79 -6.39 -9.68
CA LEU A 16 4.37 -7.49 -8.81
C LEU A 16 4.44 -8.86 -9.51
N ALA A 17 5.18 -9.01 -10.62
CA ALA A 17 5.44 -10.32 -11.21
C ALA A 17 6.29 -11.17 -10.26
N TRP A 18 6.08 -12.49 -10.25
CA TRP A 18 6.70 -13.37 -9.26
C TRP A 18 8.23 -13.38 -9.34
N ASP A 19 8.80 -13.48 -10.53
CA ASP A 19 10.24 -13.62 -10.71
C ASP A 19 10.98 -12.33 -10.36
N GLU A 20 10.46 -11.18 -10.78
CA GLU A 20 10.98 -9.86 -10.40
C GLU A 20 10.85 -9.61 -8.90
N PHE A 21 9.67 -9.89 -8.34
CA PHE A 21 9.43 -9.79 -6.90
C PHE A 21 10.43 -10.64 -6.11
N LYS A 22 10.63 -11.91 -6.52
CA LYS A 22 11.54 -12.83 -5.83
C LYS A 22 12.98 -12.32 -5.87
N GLN A 23 13.42 -11.71 -6.96
CA GLN A 23 14.75 -11.13 -7.06
C GLN A 23 14.88 -9.89 -6.16
N ALA A 24 13.95 -8.94 -6.26
CA ALA A 24 13.97 -7.72 -5.45
C ALA A 24 13.88 -8.04 -3.95
N ASN A 25 13.04 -9.01 -3.56
CA ASN A 25 12.84 -9.39 -2.16
C ASN A 25 14.07 -10.00 -1.49
N LYS A 26 15.05 -10.52 -2.26
CA LYS A 26 16.33 -10.98 -1.69
C LYS A 26 17.11 -9.87 -1.01
N HIS A 27 16.92 -8.63 -1.45
CA HIS A 27 17.60 -7.45 -0.92
C HIS A 27 16.67 -6.58 -0.08
N LEU A 28 15.39 -6.52 -0.46
CA LEU A 28 14.39 -5.72 0.24
C LEU A 28 13.92 -6.35 1.56
N HIS A 29 14.00 -7.67 1.69
CA HIS A 29 13.55 -8.43 2.87
C HIS A 29 12.17 -7.96 3.36
N ILE A 30 11.17 -7.99 2.50
CA ILE A 30 9.80 -7.53 2.80
C ILE A 30 9.23 -8.39 3.94
N SER A 31 8.75 -7.69 4.96
CA SER A 31 8.34 -8.20 6.25
C SER A 31 7.00 -7.60 6.67
N SER A 32 6.44 -8.11 7.77
CA SER A 32 5.14 -7.66 8.26
C SER A 32 5.18 -6.20 8.73
N GLY A 33 4.22 -5.39 8.28
CA GLY A 33 4.12 -3.96 8.58
C GLY A 33 4.85 -3.06 7.58
N ASP A 34 5.57 -3.63 6.61
CA ASP A 34 6.20 -2.84 5.56
C ASP A 34 5.17 -2.19 4.63
N ILE A 35 5.59 -1.08 4.03
CA ILE A 35 4.83 -0.35 3.01
C ILE A 35 5.58 -0.48 1.69
N ILE A 36 4.85 -0.79 0.62
CA ILE A 36 5.45 -0.99 -0.70
C ILE A 36 5.06 0.15 -1.62
N LEU A 37 6.03 0.67 -2.35
CA LEU A 37 5.83 1.51 -3.53
C LEU A 37 5.95 0.66 -4.79
N VAL A 38 4.90 0.59 -5.60
CA VAL A 38 4.87 -0.16 -6.86
C VAL A 38 4.80 0.81 -8.04
N GLU A 39 5.71 0.66 -9.00
CA GLU A 39 5.72 1.51 -10.19
C GLU A 39 4.62 1.11 -11.19
N ASP A 40 4.56 -0.18 -11.53
CA ASP A 40 3.49 -0.78 -12.33
C ASP A 40 2.76 -1.89 -11.54
N PRO A 41 1.60 -1.60 -10.93
CA PRO A 41 0.82 -2.60 -10.23
C PRO A 41 0.00 -3.50 -11.16
N ASN A 42 -0.06 -3.20 -12.47
CA ASN A 42 -0.87 -4.00 -13.40
C ASN A 42 -0.16 -5.29 -13.80
N THR A 43 1.17 -5.30 -13.81
CA THR A 43 1.96 -6.51 -13.97
C THR A 43 2.09 -7.21 -12.62
N HIS A 44 1.23 -8.20 -12.37
CA HIS A 44 1.15 -8.90 -11.09
C HIS A 44 0.95 -10.41 -11.24
N SER A 45 1.39 -11.16 -10.23
CA SER A 45 1.13 -12.60 -10.11
C SER A 45 0.33 -12.92 -8.86
N LYS A 46 -0.54 -13.93 -8.92
CA LYS A 46 -1.31 -14.39 -7.75
C LYS A 46 -0.40 -14.76 -6.58
N LYS A 47 0.73 -15.41 -6.86
CA LYS A 47 1.73 -15.80 -5.84
C LYS A 47 2.32 -14.58 -5.11
N THR A 48 2.65 -13.52 -5.84
CA THR A 48 3.15 -12.28 -5.24
C THR A 48 2.10 -11.64 -4.34
N ILE A 49 0.85 -11.55 -4.83
CA ILE A 49 -0.25 -10.98 -4.05
C ILE A 49 -0.50 -11.80 -2.78
N GLU A 50 -0.52 -13.12 -2.87
CA GLU A 50 -0.68 -14.01 -1.71
C GLU A 50 0.49 -13.90 -0.73
N PHE A 51 1.72 -13.73 -1.21
CA PHE A 51 2.88 -13.50 -0.35
C PHE A 51 2.76 -12.16 0.40
N LEU A 52 2.35 -11.10 -0.29
CA LEU A 52 2.19 -9.77 0.31
C LEU A 52 1.00 -9.73 1.26
N ARG A 53 -0.05 -10.50 0.98
CA ARG A 53 -1.24 -10.62 1.81
C ARG A 53 -0.86 -11.16 3.19
N GLY A 54 -1.12 -10.36 4.22
CA GLY A 54 -0.76 -10.67 5.62
C GLY A 54 0.62 -10.18 6.05
N ARG A 55 1.42 -9.61 5.15
CA ARG A 55 2.68 -8.91 5.49
C ARG A 55 2.54 -7.41 5.29
N VAL A 56 2.03 -7.01 4.13
CA VAL A 56 1.96 -5.60 3.74
C VAL A 56 0.51 -5.15 3.82
N GLY A 57 0.28 -4.06 4.53
CA GLY A 57 -1.06 -3.46 4.66
C GLY A 57 -1.31 -2.33 3.66
N VAL A 58 -0.26 -1.68 3.15
CA VAL A 58 -0.37 -0.49 2.30
C VAL A 58 0.48 -0.65 1.04
N ILE A 59 -0.15 -0.43 -0.11
CA ILE A 59 0.50 -0.39 -1.42
C ILE A 59 0.33 1.02 -1.97
N VAL A 60 1.44 1.72 -2.10
CA VAL A 60 1.53 2.99 -2.83
C VAL A 60 1.80 2.70 -4.29
N PHE A 61 1.06 3.32 -5.21
CA PHE A 61 1.22 3.07 -6.64
C PHE A 61 1.54 4.34 -7.42
N LYS A 62 2.43 4.25 -8.42
CA LYS A 62 2.65 5.35 -9.39
C LYS A 62 1.61 5.36 -10.50
N GLN A 63 1.27 4.18 -11.02
CA GLN A 63 0.22 4.00 -12.02
C GLN A 63 -1.03 3.40 -11.40
N LYS A 64 -2.22 3.86 -11.82
CA LYS A 64 -3.48 3.36 -11.26
C LYS A 64 -3.62 1.86 -11.54
N PRO A 65 -3.84 1.02 -10.51
CA PRO A 65 -4.11 -0.40 -10.72
C PRO A 65 -5.46 -0.60 -11.39
N ARG A 66 -5.52 -1.53 -12.35
CA ARG A 66 -6.77 -1.99 -12.98
C ARG A 66 -7.59 -2.86 -12.04
N VAL A 67 -6.91 -3.56 -11.13
CA VAL A 67 -7.52 -4.46 -10.13
C VAL A 67 -6.94 -4.13 -8.76
N CYS A 68 -7.80 -3.89 -7.79
CA CYS A 68 -7.42 -3.76 -6.39
C CYS A 68 -7.74 -5.08 -5.69
N HIS A 69 -6.74 -5.69 -5.05
CA HIS A 69 -6.93 -6.91 -4.28
C HIS A 69 -7.35 -6.58 -2.85
N GLU A 70 -8.25 -7.38 -2.29
CA GLU A 70 -8.66 -7.22 -0.89
C GLU A 70 -7.47 -7.42 0.06
N GLY A 71 -7.51 -6.72 1.20
CA GLY A 71 -6.47 -6.78 2.24
C GLY A 71 -5.36 -5.75 2.12
N PHE A 72 -5.41 -4.85 1.14
CA PHE A 72 -4.47 -3.74 0.99
C PHE A 72 -5.19 -2.40 0.94
N VAL A 73 -4.56 -1.38 1.53
CA VAL A 73 -4.91 0.03 1.28
C VAL A 73 -4.07 0.50 0.08
N TYR A 74 -4.76 0.93 -0.97
CA TYR A 74 -4.12 1.46 -2.18
C TYR A 74 -4.06 2.98 -2.14
N ILE A 75 -2.86 3.54 -2.21
CA ILE A 75 -2.65 5.00 -2.15
C ILE A 75 -1.91 5.44 -3.41
N SER A 76 -2.41 6.46 -4.10
CA SER A 76 -1.65 7.03 -5.22
C SER A 76 -0.43 7.78 -4.72
N SER A 77 0.73 7.57 -5.35
CA SER A 77 1.95 8.35 -5.04
C SER A 77 1.75 9.84 -5.27
N SER A 78 0.81 10.24 -6.14
CA SER A 78 0.48 11.65 -6.38
C SER A 78 -0.25 12.30 -5.21
N GLU A 79 -1.02 11.53 -4.43
CA GLU A 79 -1.72 12.03 -3.23
C GLU A 79 -0.77 12.34 -2.07
N LEU A 80 0.39 11.68 -2.09
CA LEU A 80 1.45 11.80 -1.10
C LEU A 80 2.35 13.05 -1.32
N GLY A 81 2.12 13.79 -2.40
CA GLY A 81 2.81 15.05 -2.72
C GLY A 81 4.22 14.88 -3.28
N ARG A 82 4.87 16.01 -3.59
CA ARG A 82 6.23 16.05 -4.21
C ARG A 82 7.38 15.71 -3.24
N GLN A 83 7.09 15.45 -1.97
CA GLN A 83 8.11 15.23 -0.93
C GLN A 83 8.58 13.78 -0.80
N MET A 84 8.37 12.95 -1.83
CA MET A 84 8.87 11.58 -1.86
C MET A 84 10.28 11.55 -2.45
N LEU A 85 11.26 11.18 -1.63
CA LEU A 85 12.65 10.99 -2.08
C LEU A 85 12.85 9.50 -2.39
N SER A 86 13.06 9.16 -3.67
CA SER A 86 13.35 7.79 -4.08
C SER A 86 14.85 7.60 -4.26
N VAL A 87 15.42 6.55 -3.66
CA VAL A 87 16.83 6.18 -3.75
C VAL A 87 16.93 4.68 -3.92
N GLY A 88 17.30 4.22 -5.13
CA GLY A 88 17.42 2.79 -5.43
C GLY A 88 16.12 2.04 -5.15
N ASP A 89 16.19 0.99 -4.34
CA ASP A 89 15.03 0.15 -4.01
C ASP A 89 14.20 0.70 -2.84
N PHE A 90 14.44 1.94 -2.42
CA PHE A 90 13.76 2.55 -1.30
C PHE A 90 13.18 3.92 -1.66
N ALA A 91 12.11 4.30 -0.97
CA ALA A 91 11.61 5.66 -0.98
C ALA A 91 11.32 6.14 0.43
N LEU A 92 11.53 7.43 0.66
CA LEU A 92 11.25 8.09 1.92
C LEU A 92 10.17 9.16 1.71
N ILE A 93 9.22 9.20 2.63
CA ILE A 93 8.17 10.23 2.65
C ILE A 93 8.04 10.83 4.04
N ASN A 94 7.60 12.08 4.12
CA ASN A 94 7.22 12.69 5.39
C ASN A 94 6.09 11.91 6.05
N LYS A 95 6.30 11.51 7.32
CA LYS A 95 5.33 10.73 8.08
C LYS A 95 4.00 11.45 8.24
N LYS A 96 4.02 12.77 8.47
CA LYS A 96 2.78 13.55 8.67
C LYS A 96 1.88 13.51 7.43
N ALA A 97 2.45 13.72 6.25
CA ALA A 97 1.72 13.66 4.99
C ALA A 97 1.17 12.25 4.72
N PHE A 98 1.96 11.22 5.03
CA PHE A 98 1.53 9.83 4.89
C PHE A 98 0.37 9.49 5.82
N ASP A 99 0.47 9.84 7.11
CA ASP A 99 -0.55 9.55 8.12
C ASP A 99 -1.88 10.29 7.80
N GLU A 100 -1.83 11.53 7.30
CA GLU A 100 -3.00 12.29 6.85
C GLU A 100 -3.71 11.61 5.68
N VAL A 101 -2.95 11.11 4.70
CA VAL A 101 -3.52 10.38 3.56
C VAL A 101 -4.09 9.04 4.03
N LEU A 102 -3.37 8.30 4.86
CA LEU A 102 -3.81 7.02 5.41
C LEU A 102 -5.10 7.16 6.23
N ALA A 103 -5.20 8.19 7.07
CA ALA A 103 -6.39 8.46 7.86
C ALA A 103 -7.62 8.74 6.98
N ARG A 104 -7.46 9.52 5.89
CA ARG A 104 -8.55 9.76 4.93
C ARG A 104 -9.05 8.46 4.30
N HIS A 105 -8.14 7.59 3.87
CA HIS A 105 -8.49 6.28 3.31
C HIS A 105 -9.12 5.35 4.35
N SER A 106 -8.65 5.35 5.60
CA SER A 106 -9.26 4.56 6.68
C SER A 106 -10.68 5.01 7.02
N ILE A 107 -10.94 6.32 7.03
CA ILE A 107 -12.28 6.87 7.28
C ILE A 107 -13.22 6.49 6.14
N LEU A 108 -12.76 6.61 4.88
CA LEU A 108 -13.54 6.21 3.71
C LEU A 108 -13.89 4.71 3.75
N ASN A 109 -12.95 3.85 4.11
CA ASN A 109 -13.20 2.42 4.26
C ASN A 109 -14.27 2.15 5.34
N LYS A 110 -14.19 2.83 6.48
CA LYS A 110 -15.20 2.71 7.54
C LYS A 110 -16.59 3.14 7.08
N ILE A 111 -16.71 4.24 6.32
CA ILE A 111 -17.99 4.71 5.77
C ILE A 111 -18.55 3.68 4.78
N VAL A 112 -17.71 3.11 3.92
CA VAL A 112 -18.12 2.07 2.97
C VAL A 112 -18.58 0.80 3.69
N GLU A 113 -17.85 0.37 4.73
CA GLU A 113 -18.24 -0.78 5.55
C GLU A 113 -19.57 -0.57 6.27
N ASP A 114 -19.78 0.60 6.87
CA ASP A 114 -21.02 0.94 7.57
C ASP A 114 -22.20 0.98 6.59
N TYR A 115 -22.01 1.53 5.39
CA TYR A 115 -23.02 1.54 4.33
C TYR A 115 -23.38 0.12 3.85
N GLN A 116 -22.38 -0.76 3.67
CA GLN A 116 -22.62 -2.16 3.28
C GLN A 116 -23.36 -2.96 4.35
N LYS A 117 -23.05 -2.72 5.64
CA LYS A 117 -23.75 -3.35 6.77
C LYS A 117 -25.22 -2.94 6.83
N LEU A 118 -25.53 -1.66 6.63
CA LEU A 118 -26.90 -1.16 6.58
C LEU A 118 -27.71 -1.80 5.43
N ARG A 119 -27.09 -1.97 4.25
CA ARG A 119 -27.76 -2.61 3.10
C ARG A 119 -28.07 -4.09 3.35
N LYS A 120 -27.14 -4.83 3.97
CA LYS A 120 -27.36 -6.25 4.35
C LYS A 120 -28.40 -6.41 5.46
N ALA A 121 -28.53 -5.43 6.36
CA ALA A 121 -29.56 -5.43 7.39
C ALA A 121 -30.96 -5.12 6.83
N GLY A 122 -31.06 -4.23 5.83
CA GLY A 122 -32.32 -3.89 5.15
C GLY A 122 -32.86 -4.96 4.19
N LEU A 123 -32.02 -5.91 3.75
CA LEU A 123 -32.39 -7.06 2.90
C LEU A 123 -32.95 -8.26 3.68
N LYS A 124 -33.13 -8.13 5.01
CA LYS A 124 -33.74 -9.15 5.89
C LYS A 124 -35.17 -8.81 6.31
N GLN A 125 -35.92 -8.06 5.49
CA GLN A 125 -37.36 -7.85 5.67
C GLN A 125 -38.14 -8.50 4.53
#